data_AF-A0A7J4KRF8-F1
#
_entry.id   AF-A0A7J4KRF8-F1
#
_cell.length_a   1.000
_cell.length_b   1.000
_cell.length_c   1.000
_cell.angle_alpha   90.00
_cell.angle_beta   90.00
_cell.angle_gamma   90.00
#
_symmetry.space_group_name_H-M   'P 1'
#
loop_
_entity.id
_entity.type
_entity.pdbx_description
1 polymer ?
#
loop_
_entity_poly.entity_id
_entity_poly.type
_entity_poly.pdbx_seq_one_letter_code
_entity_poly.pdbx_strand_id
1 'polypeptide(L)' 'MDYTSIQILPDTRMRLASLKSSERETYDQILNKLLQLVPDGDEEGKYTEDFRIGLLNAKLDLKHGRVISHEDLKRKLGLK' A
#
# COMPACT_ATOMS: atom_id res chain seq x y z
N MET A 1 -3.64 -26.47 4.86
CA MET A 1 -3.66 -25.07 4.38
C MET A 1 -4.82 -24.42 5.10
N ASP A 2 -4.51 -23.62 6.10
CA ASP A 2 -5.54 -22.89 6.83
C ASP A 2 -5.91 -21.66 6.00
N TYR A 3 -7.20 -21.45 5.83
CA TYR A 3 -7.73 -20.33 5.07
C TYR A 3 -8.46 -19.38 6.00
N THR A 4 -8.27 -18.09 5.75
CA THR A 4 -8.96 -17.02 6.47
C THR A 4 -9.88 -16.30 5.50
N SER A 5 -11.06 -15.90 5.96
CA SER A 5 -11.99 -15.11 5.15
C SER A 5 -11.83 -13.63 5.48
N ILE A 6 -11.75 -12.79 4.45
CA ILE A 6 -11.86 -11.33 4.57
C ILE A 6 -13.10 -10.85 3.84
N GLN A 7 -13.73 -9.81 4.35
CA GLN A 7 -14.87 -9.17 3.70
C GLN A 7 -14.36 -8.05 2.80
N ILE A 8 -14.75 -8.06 1.53
CA ILE A 8 -14.42 -7.01 0.56
C ILE A 8 -15.66 -6.65 -0.25
N LEU A 9 -15.68 -5.43 -0.78
CA LEU A 9 -16.76 -4.99 -1.65
C LEU A 9 -16.73 -5.76 -3.00
N PRO A 10 -17.90 -5.96 -3.65
CA PRO A 10 -17.97 -6.61 -4.96
C PRO A 10 -17.08 -5.94 -6.01
N ASP A 11 -17.03 -4.60 -6.03
CA ASP A 11 -16.17 -3.83 -6.95
C ASP A 11 -14.68 -4.15 -6.73
N THR A 12 -14.24 -4.22 -5.47
CA THR A 12 -12.86 -4.60 -5.12
C THR A 12 -12.53 -6.00 -5.62
N ARG A 13 -13.44 -6.96 -5.44
CA ARG A 13 -13.27 -8.34 -5.95
C ARG A 13 -13.13 -8.35 -7.48
N MET A 14 -13.95 -7.58 -8.20
CA MET A 14 -13.88 -7.49 -9.66
C MET A 14 -12.55 -6.91 -10.12
N ARG A 15 -12.07 -5.84 -9.48
CA ARG A 15 -10.75 -5.25 -9.76
C ARG A 15 -9.63 -6.26 -9.51
N LEU A 16 -9.65 -6.96 -8.38
CA LEU A 16 -8.67 -8.02 -8.09
C LEU A 16 -8.72 -9.14 -9.13
N ALA A 17 -9.92 -9.53 -9.60
CA ALA A 17 -10.07 -10.55 -10.64
C ALA A 17 -9.44 -10.11 -11.98
N SER A 18 -9.55 -8.83 -12.34
CA SER A 18 -8.93 -8.28 -13.55
C SER A 18 -7.39 -8.26 -13.51
N LEU A 19 -6.79 -8.35 -12.32
CA LEU A 19 -5.34 -8.40 -12.13
C LEU A 19 -4.76 -9.82 -12.24
N LYS A 20 -5.61 -10.85 -12.42
CA LYS A 20 -5.15 -12.22 -12.62
C LYS A 20 -4.44 -12.35 -13.96
N SER A 21 -3.20 -12.81 -13.91
CA SER A 21 -2.41 -13.17 -15.09
C SER A 21 -2.85 -14.50 -15.72
N SER A 22 -3.56 -15.34 -14.97
CA SER A 22 -4.16 -16.59 -15.47
C SER A 22 -5.38 -16.98 -14.65
N GLU A 23 -6.25 -17.84 -15.21
CA GLU A 23 -7.45 -18.34 -14.52
C GLU A 23 -7.13 -19.12 -13.23
N ARG A 24 -5.95 -19.74 -13.17
CA ARG A 24 -5.50 -20.54 -12.02
C ARG A 24 -4.89 -19.70 -10.90
N GLU A 25 -4.63 -18.41 -11.15
CA GLU A 25 -4.07 -17.53 -10.13
C GLU A 25 -5.11 -17.24 -9.05
N THR A 26 -4.71 -17.43 -7.79
CA THR A 26 -5.58 -17.22 -6.62
C THR A 26 -5.58 -15.76 -6.20
N TYR A 27 -6.61 -15.34 -5.47
CA TYR A 27 -6.61 -14.00 -4.87
C TYR A 27 -5.47 -13.83 -3.86
N ASP A 28 -5.12 -14.88 -3.13
CA ASP A 28 -3.98 -14.87 -2.20
C ASP A 28 -2.66 -14.57 -2.92
N GLN A 29 -2.43 -15.17 -4.09
CA GLN A 29 -1.24 -14.87 -4.90
C GLN A 29 -1.19 -13.40 -5.35
N ILE A 30 -2.33 -12.85 -5.78
CA ILE A 30 -2.41 -11.43 -6.18
C ILE A 30 -2.16 -10.52 -4.98
N LEU A 31 -2.80 -10.79 -3.84
CA LEU A 31 -2.62 -9.99 -2.62
C LEU A 31 -1.16 -10.00 -2.18
N ASN A 32 -0.50 -11.17 -2.20
CA ASN A 32 0.93 -11.27 -1.89
C ASN A 32 1.81 -10.50 -2.87
N LYS A 33 1.53 -10.53 -4.19
CA LYS A 33 2.23 -9.69 -5.18
C LYS A 33 2.08 -8.20 -4.89
N LEU A 34 0.88 -7.76 -4.52
CA LEU A 34 0.62 -6.37 -4.16
C LEU A 34 1.34 -5.96 -2.86
N LEU A 35 1.38 -6.86 -1.87
CA LEU A 35 2.09 -6.64 -0.60
C LEU A 35 3.61 -6.51 -0.80
N GLN A 36 4.19 -7.25 -1.75
CA GLN A 36 5.62 -7.16 -2.10
C GLN A 36 6.02 -5.79 -2.68
N LEU A 37 5.08 -4.97 -3.14
CA LEU A 37 5.36 -3.60 -3.58
C LEU A 37 5.71 -2.65 -2.42
N VAL A 38 5.40 -3.05 -1.19
CA VAL A 38 5.82 -2.35 0.03
C VAL A 38 7.14 -2.99 0.49
N PRO A 39 8.29 -2.31 0.31
CA PRO A 39 9.57 -2.86 0.72
C PRO A 39 9.59 -3.20 2.21
N ASP A 40 10.27 -4.29 2.55
CA ASP A 40 10.47 -4.72 3.94
C ASP A 40 11.61 -3.95 4.64
N GLY A 41 12.38 -3.15 3.88
CA GLY A 41 13.54 -2.42 4.36
C GLY A 41 14.35 -1.80 3.22
N ASP A 42 15.44 -1.13 3.59
CA ASP A 42 16.44 -0.55 2.69
C ASP A 42 17.87 -0.78 3.24
N GLU A 43 18.84 0.01 2.78
CA GLU A 43 20.24 -0.07 3.22
C GLU A 43 20.42 0.20 4.73
N GLU A 44 19.45 0.85 5.38
CA GLU A 44 19.46 1.12 6.82
C GLU A 44 18.83 -0.01 7.65
N GLY A 45 18.25 -1.03 7.00
CA GLY A 45 17.70 -2.22 7.62
C GLY A 45 16.21 -2.40 7.41
N LYS A 46 15.58 -3.19 8.29
CA LYS A 46 14.15 -3.55 8.16
C LYS A 46 13.25 -2.43 8.66
N TYR A 47 12.18 -2.19 7.91
CA TYR A 47 11.14 -1.25 8.31
C TYR A 47 10.25 -1.84 9.40
N THR A 48 9.89 -0.99 10.36
CA THR A 48 8.85 -1.29 11.34
C THR A 48 7.48 -1.34 10.65
N GLU A 49 6.53 -2.04 11.27
CA GLU A 49 5.16 -2.11 10.76
C GLU A 49 4.52 -0.71 10.62
N ASP A 50 4.68 0.14 11.64
CA ASP A 50 4.20 1.52 11.63
C ASP A 50 4.79 2.34 10.46
N PHE A 51 6.08 2.16 10.19
CA PHE A 51 6.73 2.83 9.06
C PHE A 51 6.17 2.35 7.73
N ARG A 52 5.95 1.04 7.56
CA ARG A 52 5.37 0.48 6.33
C ARG A 52 3.96 0.99 6.08
N ILE A 53 3.14 1.11 7.13
CA ILE A 53 1.79 1.69 7.07
C ILE A 53 1.90 3.17 6.65
N GLY A 54 2.79 3.93 7.28
CA GLY A 54 3.05 5.34 6.93
C GLY A 54 3.50 5.51 5.48
N LEU A 55 4.43 4.68 5.01
CA LEU A 55 4.93 4.68 3.64
C LEU A 55 3.82 4.35 2.63
N LEU A 56 2.97 3.38 2.93
CA LEU A 56 1.83 3.03 2.08
C LEU A 56 0.85 4.21 1.97
N ASN A 57 0.49 4.82 3.09
CA ASN A 57 -0.39 5.99 3.11
C ASN A 57 0.22 7.17 2.31
N ALA A 58 1.52 7.44 2.48
CA ALA A 58 2.21 8.47 1.72
C ALA A 58 2.18 8.20 0.21
N LYS A 59 2.40 6.95 -0.22
CA LYS A 59 2.28 6.56 -1.64
C LYS A 59 0.86 6.77 -2.18
N LEU A 60 -0.16 6.47 -1.37
CA LEU A 60 -1.56 6.71 -1.74
C LEU A 60 -1.87 8.22 -1.81
N ASP A 61 -1.37 9.01 -0.86
CA ASP A 61 -1.55 10.47 -0.86
C ASP A 61 -0.96 11.11 -2.11
N LEU A 62 0.25 10.71 -2.50
CA LEU A 62 0.87 11.14 -3.76
C LEU A 62 0.00 10.78 -4.97
N LYS A 63 -0.49 9.53 -5.04
CA LYS A 63 -1.35 9.07 -6.14
C LYS A 63 -2.68 9.85 -6.20
N HIS A 64 -3.20 10.28 -5.07
CA HIS A 64 -4.44 11.04 -4.98
C HIS A 64 -4.25 12.56 -5.00
N GLY A 65 -3.01 13.05 -5.16
CA GLY A 65 -2.70 14.48 -5.15
C GLY A 65 -2.92 15.16 -3.79
N ARG A 66 -2.97 14.39 -2.69
CA ARG A 66 -3.09 14.90 -1.32
C ARG A 66 -1.72 15.34 -0.80
N VAL A 67 -1.16 16.36 -1.44
CA VAL A 67 0.15 16.94 -1.09
C VAL A 67 -0.04 18.31 -0.44
N ILE A 68 0.94 18.71 0.36
CA ILE A 68 1.01 20.06 0.92
C ILE A 68 2.15 20.82 0.25
N SER A 69 2.04 22.16 0.20
CA SER A 69 3.12 22.99 -0.30
C SER A 69 4.32 22.94 0.65
N HIS A 70 5.51 23.25 0.13
CA HIS A 70 6.71 23.32 0.94
C HIS A 70 6.60 24.39 2.06
N GLU A 71 5.95 25.51 1.76
CA GLU A 71 5.69 26.60 2.72
C GLU A 71 4.73 26.16 3.84
N ASP A 72 3.69 25.40 3.51
CA ASP A 72 2.76 24.85 4.51
C ASP A 72 3.44 23.79 5.38
N LEU A 73 4.33 22.98 4.80
CA LEU A 73 5.12 22.00 5.53
C LEU A 73 6.06 22.70 6.53
N LYS A 74 6.80 23.72 6.09
CA LYS A 74 7.66 24.54 6.96
C LYS A 74 6.87 25.12 8.13
N ARG A 75 5.72 25.74 7.85
CA ARG A 75 4.83 26.30 8.87
C ARG A 75 4.37 25.25 9.89
N LYS A 76 3.99 24.05 9.43
CA LYS A 76 3.60 22.93 10.32
C LYS A 76 4.74 22.44 11.20
N LEU A 77 5.97 22.44 10.68
CA LEU A 77 7.16 22.00 11.40
C LEU A 77 7.80 23.12 12.25
N GLY A 78 7.25 24.35 12.24
CA GLY A 78 7.83 25.49 12.93
C GLY A 78 9.13 26.01 12.32
N LEU A 79 9.39 25.67 11.06
CA LEU A 79 10.57 26.09 10.30
C LEU A 79 10.22 27.37 9.51
N LYS A 80 11.18 28.29 9.39
CA LYS A 80 11.08 29.51 8.55
C LYS A 80 11.67 29.24 7.17
#